data_AF-A0A2D5X594-F1
#
_entry.id   AF-A0A2D5X594-F1
#
_cell.length_a   1.000
_cell.length_b   1.000
_cell.length_c   1.000
_cell.angle_alpha   90.00
_cell.angle_beta   90.00
_cell.angle_gamma   90.00
#
_symmetry.space_group_name_H-M   'P 1'
#
loop_
_entity.id
_entity.type
_entity.pdbx_description
1 polymer ?
#
loop_
_entity_poly.entity_id
_entity_poly.type
_entity_poly.pdbx_seq_one_letter_code
_entity_poly.pdbx_strand_id
1 'polypeptide(L)' 'MSTTNRKILIAGGGISGLTAAFELSEDPNLEITVVESRARCGGKMIGYFN' A
#
# COMPACT_ATOMS: atom_id res chain seq x y z
N MET A 1 -19.27 -20.29 5.06
CA MET A 1 -19.31 -18.85 4.73
C MET A 1 -18.21 -18.56 3.72
N SER A 2 -18.52 -18.01 2.55
CA SER A 2 -17.51 -17.45 1.66
C SER A 2 -17.18 -16.04 2.14
N THR A 3 -16.07 -15.86 2.84
CA THR A 3 -15.54 -14.53 3.18
C THR A 3 -14.97 -13.92 1.91
N THR A 4 -15.79 -13.19 1.17
CA THR A 4 -15.32 -12.44 0.02
C THR A 4 -14.46 -11.28 0.53
N ASN A 5 -13.14 -11.46 0.51
CA ASN A 5 -12.22 -10.38 0.84
C ASN A 5 -12.43 -9.23 -0.15
N ARG A 6 -12.65 -8.03 0.36
CA ARG A 6 -12.79 -6.84 -0.49
C ARG A 6 -11.39 -6.47 -0.99
N LYS A 7 -11.23 -6.41 -2.31
CA LYS A 7 -9.96 -6.08 -2.95
C LYS A 7 -9.79 -4.57 -3.04
N ILE A 8 -8.64 -4.07 -2.60
CA ILE A 8 -8.28 -2.65 -2.65
C ILE A 8 -6.96 -2.52 -3.42
N LEU A 9 -6.95 -1.63 -4.41
CA LEU A 9 -5.74 -1.22 -5.12
C LEU A 9 -5.34 0.19 -4.69
N ILE A 10 -4.09 0.35 -4.25
CA ILE A 10 -3.51 1.65 -3.91
C ILE A 10 -2.47 1.99 -4.98
N ALA A 11 -2.71 3.08 -5.71
CA ALA A 11 -1.79 3.58 -6.73
C ALA A 11 -0.80 4.58 -6.12
N GLY A 12 0.45 4.15 -5.96
CA GLY A 12 1.58 4.93 -5.46
C GLY A 12 2.10 4.39 -4.12
N GLY A 13 3.39 4.03 -4.08
CA GLY A 13 4.12 3.57 -2.90
C GLY A 13 4.81 4.70 -2.13
N GLY A 14 4.26 5.92 -2.18
CA GLY A 14 4.72 7.05 -1.37
C GLY A 14 4.19 6.98 0.08
N ILE A 15 4.56 7.95 0.92
CA ILE A 15 4.16 7.97 2.34
C ILE A 15 2.64 7.84 2.52
N SER A 16 1.85 8.58 1.74
CA SER A 16 0.38 8.54 1.81
C SER A 16 -0.18 7.18 1.44
N GLY A 17 0.34 6.55 0.38
CA GLY A 17 -0.12 5.23 -0.05
C GLY A 17 0.28 4.12 0.91
N LEU A 18 1.49 4.18 1.46
CA LEU A 18 1.96 3.21 2.46
C LEU A 18 1.22 3.36 3.80
N THR A 19 0.93 4.59 4.25
CA THR A 19 0.10 4.80 5.44
C THR A 19 -1.32 4.29 5.20
N ALA A 20 -1.93 4.59 4.06
CA ALA A 20 -3.25 4.04 3.74
C ALA A 20 -3.25 2.50 3.72
N ALA A 21 -2.23 1.87 3.15
CA ALA A 21 -2.09 0.43 3.16
C ALA A 21 -1.94 -0.15 4.58
N PHE A 22 -1.16 0.53 5.42
CA PHE A 22 -0.95 0.14 6.82
C PHE A 22 -2.25 0.18 7.62
N GLU A 23 -2.97 1.30 7.59
CA GLU A 23 -4.24 1.45 8.30
C GLU A 23 -5.30 0.44 7.81
N LEU A 24 -5.39 0.23 6.49
CA LEU A 24 -6.33 -0.75 5.93
C LEU A 24 -5.96 -2.19 6.28
N SER A 25 -4.67 -2.48 6.52
CA SER A 25 -4.21 -3.85 6.84
C SER A 25 -4.69 -4.34 8.20
N GLU A 26 -5.21 -3.46 9.06
CA GLU A 26 -5.83 -3.84 10.33
C GLU A 26 -7.15 -4.62 10.14
N ASP A 27 -7.85 -4.47 9.01
CA ASP A 27 -9.05 -5.26 8.69
C ASP A 27 -8.65 -6.56 7.94
N PRO A 28 -8.77 -7.74 8.58
CA PRO A 28 -8.38 -9.01 7.97
C PRO A 28 -9.26 -9.42 6.77
N ASN A 29 -10.36 -8.72 6.52
CA ASN A 29 -11.25 -8.97 5.38
C ASN A 29 -10.88 -8.15 4.13
N LEU A 30 -9.79 -7.39 4.18
CA LEU A 30 -9.30 -6.60 3.05
C LEU A 30 -8.08 -7.27 2.40
N GLU A 31 -8.12 -7.39 1.08
CA GLU A 31 -6.99 -7.82 0.27
C GLU A 31 -6.39 -6.58 -0.41
N ILE A 32 -5.23 -6.13 0.07
CA ILE A 32 -4.65 -4.84 -0.31
C ILE A 32 -3.47 -5.09 -1.25
N THR A 33 -3.49 -4.42 -2.40
CA THR A 33 -2.37 -4.39 -3.35
C THR A 33 -1.89 -2.95 -3.52
N VAL A 34 -0.60 -2.71 -3.26
CA VAL A 34 0.06 -1.43 -3.54
C VAL A 34 0.83 -1.56 -4.84
N VAL A 35 0.62 -0.64 -5.78
CA VAL A 35 1.38 -0.56 -7.03
C VAL A 35 2.20 0.72 -7.06
N GLU A 36 3.49 0.60 -7.38
CA GLU A 36 4.40 1.73 -7.53
C GLU A 36 5.05 1.67 -8.92
N SER A 37 5.13 2.84 -9.56
CA SER A 37 5.73 3.01 -10.88
C SER A 37 7.25 2.86 -10.90
N ARG A 38 7.91 3.12 -9.77
CA ARG A 38 9.37 3.10 -9.61
C ARG A 38 9.85 1.79 -8.98
N ALA A 39 11.16 1.56 -9.09
CA ALA A 39 11.80 0.38 -8.50
C ALA A 39 11.80 0.33 -6.97
N ARG A 40 11.40 1.42 -6.28
CA ARG A 40 11.40 1.53 -4.82
C ARG A 40 10.24 2.38 -4.31
N CYS A 41 9.69 1.97 -3.18
CA CYS A 41 8.73 2.76 -2.40
C CYS A 41 9.42 3.94 -1.68
N GLY A 42 8.61 4.89 -1.19
CA GLY A 42 9.05 6.08 -0.46
C GLY A 42 8.64 7.39 -1.14
N GLY A 43 8.28 7.35 -2.43
CA GLY A 43 7.82 8.54 -3.17
C GLY A 43 8.81 9.70 -3.09
N LYS A 44 8.37 10.85 -2.59
CA LYS A 44 9.22 12.04 -2.36
C LYS A 44 10.09 11.94 -1.09
N MET A 45 9.86 10.94 -0.24
CA MET A 45 10.55 10.73 1.04
C MET A 45 11.56 9.57 0.99
N ILE A 46 11.89 9.05 -0.19
CA ILE A 46 12.76 7.86 -0.34
C ILE A 46 14.15 8.01 0.31
N GLY A 47 14.60 9.24 0.55
CA GLY A 47 15.93 9.54 1.06
C GLY A 47 17.02 9.17 0.04
N TYR A 48 18.16 9.87 0.09
CA TYR A 48 19.38 9.39 -0.56
C TYR A 48 20.25 8.79 0.54
N PHE A 49 20.37 7.46 0.54
CA PHE A 49 21.41 6.78 1.27
C PHE A 49 22.66 6.82 0.38
N ASN A 50 23.63 7.66 0.76
CA ASN A 50 24.96 7.70 0.17
C ASN A 50 25.89 6.74 0.89
#